data_AF-A0A2D4KV04-F1
#
_entry.id   AF-A0A2D4KV04-F1
#
_cell.length_a   1.000
_cell.length_b   1.000
_cell.length_c   1.000
_cell.angle_alpha   90.00
_cell.angle_beta   90.00
_cell.angle_gamma   90.00
#
_symmetry.space_group_name_H-M   'P 1'
#
loop_
_entity.id
_entity.type
_entity.pdbx_description
1 polymer ?
#
loop_
_entity_poly.entity_id
_entity_poly.type
_entity_poly.pdbx_seq_one_letter_code
_entity_poly.pdbx_strand_id
1 'polypeptide(L)'
;LCPDLDTFEDDDKLLQLGLAGDHQRSNAALALQLSHTWLDRCGYLDTGELKDSWQTSEAPSKRVPCLAPAFKPDQPMVQGLQAAVWLGRNQVLHHGPVTWYIDGAHTTS
;
A
#
# COMPACT_ATOMS: atom_id res chain seq x y z
N LEU A 1 9.27 -0.95 -9.57
CA LEU A 1 8.06 -1.80 -9.55
C LEU A 1 7.77 -2.17 -8.11
N CYS A 2 6.50 -2.26 -7.72
CA CYS A 2 6.08 -2.69 -6.38
C CYS A 2 5.98 -4.22 -6.36
N PRO A 3 6.50 -4.91 -5.33
CA PRO A 3 6.30 -6.35 -5.20
C PRO A 3 4.86 -6.66 -4.76
N ASP A 4 4.44 -7.92 -4.93
CA ASP A 4 3.11 -8.37 -4.54
C ASP A 4 2.94 -8.35 -3.01
N LEU A 5 1.69 -8.22 -2.55
CA LEU A 5 1.38 -8.09 -1.12
C LEU A 5 1.88 -9.29 -0.30
N ASP A 6 1.88 -10.48 -0.91
CA ASP A 6 2.33 -11.75 -0.31
C ASP A 6 3.81 -11.67 0.13
N THR A 7 4.62 -10.81 -0.50
CA THR A 7 6.03 -10.64 -0.15
C THR A 7 6.25 -9.90 1.16
N PHE A 8 5.22 -9.24 1.69
CA PHE A 8 5.23 -8.55 2.99
C PHE A 8 4.63 -9.40 4.12
N GLU A 9 4.10 -10.57 3.79
CA GLU A 9 3.45 -11.48 4.73
C GLU A 9 4.52 -12.41 5.37
N ASP A 10 4.32 -12.79 6.63
CA ASP A 10 5.06 -13.91 7.22
C ASP A 10 4.40 -15.23 6.75
N ASP A 11 5.14 -16.34 6.70
CA ASP A 11 4.73 -17.65 6.14
C ASP A 11 3.34 -18.17 6.61
N ASP A 12 2.81 -17.67 7.73
CA ASP A 12 1.52 -18.08 8.30
C ASP A 12 0.52 -16.90 8.55
N LYS A 13 0.83 -15.66 8.13
CA LYS A 13 -0.01 -14.49 8.44
C LYS A 13 -0.28 -13.62 7.23
N LEU A 14 -1.42 -13.89 6.58
CA LEU A 14 -2.00 -13.02 5.57
C LEU A 14 -2.30 -11.63 6.14
N LEU A 15 -1.97 -10.59 5.39
CA LEU A 15 -2.32 -9.21 5.73
C LEU A 15 -3.82 -9.00 5.48
N GLN A 16 -4.55 -8.78 6.57
CA GLN A 16 -5.97 -8.44 6.49
C GLN A 16 -6.12 -7.00 6.01
N LEU A 17 -6.92 -6.81 4.96
CA LEU A 17 -7.23 -5.49 4.39
C LEU A 17 -8.63 -5.05 4.82
N GLY A 18 -8.75 -3.76 5.19
CA GLY A 18 -10.05 -3.13 5.44
C GLY A 18 -10.85 -2.85 4.17
N LEU A 19 -10.19 -2.88 3.01
CA LEU A 19 -10.81 -2.66 1.70
C LEU A 19 -11.06 -3.99 0.98
N ALA A 20 -12.28 -4.15 0.45
CA ALA A 20 -12.69 -5.37 -0.26
C ALA A 20 -12.28 -5.36 -1.74
N GLY A 21 -11.90 -6.53 -2.26
CA GLY A 21 -11.62 -6.79 -3.68
C GLY A 21 -10.15 -7.09 -3.96
N ASP A 22 -9.88 -8.05 -4.87
CA ASP A 22 -8.53 -8.56 -5.13
C ASP A 22 -7.56 -7.48 -5.61
N HIS A 23 -8.05 -6.55 -6.44
CA HIS A 23 -7.28 -5.41 -6.93
C HIS A 23 -6.74 -4.51 -5.80
N GLN A 24 -7.34 -4.54 -4.61
CA GLN A 24 -6.86 -3.77 -3.45
C GLN A 24 -5.56 -4.33 -2.89
N ARG A 25 -5.18 -5.60 -3.18
CA ARG A 25 -3.88 -6.15 -2.76
C ARG A 25 -2.72 -5.36 -3.37
N SER A 26 -2.79 -5.04 -4.66
CA SER A 26 -1.76 -4.21 -5.32
C SER A 26 -1.73 -2.79 -4.76
N ASN A 27 -2.89 -2.20 -4.44
CA ASN A 27 -2.95 -0.88 -3.80
C ASN A 27 -2.35 -0.90 -2.40
N ALA A 28 -2.61 -1.94 -1.61
CA ALA A 28 -2.07 -2.12 -0.27
C ALA A 28 -0.54 -2.28 -0.30
N ALA A 29 -0.01 -3.11 -1.21
CA ALA A 29 1.42 -3.27 -1.39
C ALA A 29 2.10 -1.94 -1.79
N LEU A 30 1.47 -1.19 -2.70
CA LEU A 30 1.95 0.13 -3.10
C LEU A 30 1.94 1.12 -1.93
N ALA A 31 0.86 1.13 -1.13
CA ALA A 31 0.75 1.98 0.05
C ALA A 31 1.85 1.67 1.07
N LEU A 32 2.11 0.39 1.36
CA LEU A 32 3.20 -0.05 2.22
C LEU A 32 4.55 0.49 1.74
N GLN A 33 4.88 0.30 0.46
CA GLN A 33 6.15 0.78 -0.09
C GLN A 33 6.29 2.30 -0.03
N LEU A 34 5.21 3.04 -0.33
CA LEU A 34 5.23 4.50 -0.25
C LEU A 34 5.41 4.98 1.19
N SER A 35 4.67 4.39 2.14
CA SER A 35 4.79 4.72 3.57
C SER A 35 6.18 4.42 4.11
N HIS A 36 6.73 3.23 3.83
CA HIS A 36 8.07 2.85 4.25
C HIS A 36 9.14 3.76 3.63
N THR A 37 9.07 4.01 2.32
CA THR A 37 9.99 4.93 1.64
C THR A 37 9.94 6.33 2.25
N TRP A 38 8.75 6.81 2.61
CA TRP A 38 8.59 8.11 3.24
C TRP A 38 9.19 8.14 4.65
N LEU A 39 8.92 7.11 5.47
CA LEU A 39 9.46 6.99 6.82
C LEU A 39 11.01 6.90 6.82
N ASP A 40 11.58 6.11 5.90
CA ASP A 40 13.03 5.99 5.70
C ASP A 40 13.65 7.35 5.39
N ARG A 41 13.08 8.07 4.41
CA ARG A 41 13.55 9.41 4.01
C ARG A 41 13.43 10.45 5.12
N CYS A 42 12.46 10.30 6.00
CA CYS A 42 12.30 11.16 7.17
C CYS A 42 13.18 10.75 8.36
N GLY A 43 13.96 9.67 8.24
CA GLY A 43 14.84 9.17 9.29
C GLY A 43 14.12 8.44 10.43
N TYR A 44 12.89 7.98 10.22
CA TYR A 44 12.09 7.31 11.25
C TYR A 44 12.33 5.79 11.34
N LEU A 45 13.07 5.19 10.40
CA LEU A 45 13.32 3.74 10.37
C LEU A 45 14.68 3.32 10.94
N ASP A 46 15.43 4.25 11.54
CA ASP A 46 16.74 4.06 12.19
C ASP A 46 17.69 3.13 11.41
N THR A 47 17.67 3.25 10.08
CA THR A 47 18.46 2.51 9.11
C THR A 47 19.89 3.05 9.03
N GLY A 48 20.54 3.38 10.15
CA GLY A 48 22.00 3.56 10.29
C GLY A 48 22.72 4.60 9.41
N GLU A 49 22.07 5.23 8.43
CA GLU A 49 22.63 6.26 7.57
C GLU A 49 21.51 7.24 7.21
N LEU A 50 21.59 8.45 7.78
CA LEU A 50 20.86 9.61 7.32
C LEU A 50 21.29 9.88 5.87
N LYS A 51 20.60 9.26 4.90
CA LYS A 51 20.91 9.51 3.50
C LYS A 51 20.29 10.84 3.11
N ASP A 52 21.20 11.80 3.07
CA ASP A 52 21.06 13.20 2.74
C ASP A 52 19.83 13.53 1.88
N SER A 53 18.95 14.36 2.47
CA SER A 53 18.27 15.51 1.88
C SER A 53 17.58 15.37 0.50
N TRP A 54 16.59 16.23 0.25
CA TRP A 54 15.86 16.31 -1.03
C TRP A 54 16.76 16.83 -2.19
N GLN A 55 17.87 16.17 -2.48
CA GLN A 55 18.70 16.46 -3.64
C GLN A 55 18.05 15.83 -4.87
N THR A 56 17.14 16.60 -5.44
CA THR A 56 16.71 16.45 -6.83
C THR A 56 17.90 16.80 -7.73
N SER A 57 18.78 15.84 -8.00
CA SER A 57 19.67 15.89 -9.15
C SER A 57 20.12 14.49 -9.48
N GLU A 58 19.52 13.95 -10.53
CA GLU A 58 20.21 13.34 -11.66
C GLU A 58 19.10 13.26 -12.74
N ALA A 59 19.40 13.69 -13.97
CA ALA A 59 18.49 13.54 -15.11
C ALA A 59 17.99 12.09 -15.19
N PRO A 60 16.80 11.79 -15.74
CA PRO A 60 16.32 10.43 -15.86
C PRO A 60 17.21 9.67 -16.85
N SER A 61 18.35 9.18 -16.36
CA SER A 61 19.02 8.04 -16.96
C SER A 61 17.94 6.99 -17.12
N LYS A 62 17.80 6.41 -18.32
CA LYS A 62 16.89 5.29 -18.62
C LYS A 62 17.23 4.08 -17.75
N ARG A 63 17.05 4.18 -16.43
CA ARG A 63 17.19 3.09 -15.49
C ARG A 63 15.94 2.25 -15.67
N VAL A 64 16.15 1.00 -16.02
CA VAL A 64 15.09 0.00 -16.05
C VAL A 64 14.46 -0.02 -14.65
N PRO A 65 13.12 0.09 -14.52
CA PRO A 65 12.47 0.05 -13.22
C PRO A 65 12.78 -1.28 -12.52
N CYS A 66 13.54 -1.26 -11.44
CA CYS A 66 13.78 -2.43 -10.61
C CYS A 66 12.61 -2.68 -9.65
N LEU A 67 12.46 -3.91 -9.17
CA LEU A 67 11.52 -4.26 -8.10
C LEU A 67 12.01 -3.67 -6.77
N ALA A 68 11.13 -2.99 -6.05
CA ALA A 68 11.43 -2.46 -4.72
C ALA A 68 11.60 -3.63 -3.72
N PRO A 69 12.55 -3.54 -2.78
CA PRO A 69 12.75 -4.60 -1.79
C PRO A 69 11.51 -4.72 -0.90
N ALA A 70 11.09 -5.95 -0.61
CA ALA A 70 10.08 -6.20 0.41
C ALA A 70 10.67 -5.96 1.81
N PHE A 71 9.79 -5.68 2.77
CA PHE A 71 10.14 -5.49 4.16
C PHE A 71 9.01 -6.08 5.03
N LYS A 72 9.28 -6.26 6.31
CA LYS A 72 8.27 -6.71 7.27
C LYS A 72 7.46 -5.50 7.78
N PRO A 73 6.15 -5.41 7.50
CA PRO A 73 5.33 -4.32 8.01
C PRO A 73 5.32 -4.31 9.54
N ASP A 74 5.46 -3.12 10.12
CA ASP A 74 5.33 -2.93 11.56
C ASP A 74 3.86 -2.94 11.98
N GLN A 75 3.63 -2.98 13.30
CA GLN A 75 2.28 -3.05 13.84
C GLN A 75 1.38 -1.86 13.40
N PRO A 76 1.86 -0.60 13.38
CA PRO A 76 1.10 0.52 12.82
C PRO A 76 0.72 0.34 11.35
N MET A 77 1.62 -0.15 10.50
CA MET A 77 1.31 -0.41 9.09
C MET A 77 0.22 -1.47 8.93
N VAL A 78 0.32 -2.58 9.68
CA VAL A 78 -0.70 -3.65 9.67
C VAL A 78 -2.05 -3.10 10.12
N GLN A 79 -2.09 -2.33 11.20
CA GLN A 79 -3.32 -1.70 11.69
C GLN A 79 -3.89 -0.71 10.69
N GLY A 80 -3.04 0.07 10.00
CA GLY A 80 -3.45 1.00 8.95
C GLY A 80 -4.12 0.29 7.78
N LEU A 81 -3.57 -0.85 7.33
CA LEU A 81 -4.19 -1.66 6.28
C LEU A 81 -5.56 -2.23 6.70
N GLN A 82 -5.68 -2.70 7.95
CA GLN A 82 -6.92 -3.26 8.50
C GLN A 82 -8.00 -2.19 8.69
N ALA A 83 -7.62 -1.00 9.14
CA ALA A 83 -8.53 0.10 9.44
C ALA A 83 -8.87 0.97 8.21
N ALA A 84 -8.25 0.71 7.07
CA ALA A 84 -8.48 1.48 5.85
C ALA A 84 -9.95 1.40 5.42
N VAL A 85 -10.58 2.55 5.23
CA VAL A 85 -11.95 2.70 4.72
C VAL A 85 -11.93 3.63 3.52
N TRP A 86 -12.59 3.23 2.44
CA TRP A 86 -12.68 4.03 1.22
C TRP A 86 -14.12 4.05 0.70
N LEU A 87 -14.86 5.10 1.06
CA LEU A 87 -16.25 5.26 0.62
C LEU A 87 -16.32 5.35 -0.91
N GLY A 88 -17.33 4.72 -1.50
CA GLY A 88 -17.51 4.62 -2.94
C GLY A 88 -16.58 3.61 -3.64
N ARG A 89 -15.79 2.81 -2.91
CA ARG A 89 -15.00 1.69 -3.45
C ARG A 89 -15.47 0.40 -2.81
N ASN A 90 -16.14 -0.45 -3.61
CA ASN A 90 -16.75 -1.70 -3.18
C ASN A 90 -17.53 -1.56 -1.86
N GLN A 91 -18.33 -0.50 -1.76
CA GLN A 91 -19.02 -0.12 -0.54
C GLN A 91 -20.41 -0.75 -0.49
N VAL A 92 -20.73 -1.39 0.63
CA VAL A 92 -22.07 -1.96 0.90
C VAL A 92 -22.81 -1.04 1.88
N LEU A 93 -24.01 -0.60 1.51
CA LEU A 93 -24.90 0.17 2.37
C LEU A 93 -26.22 -0.56 2.55
N HIS A 94 -26.67 -0.68 3.80
CA HIS A 94 -27.96 -1.27 4.13
C HIS A 94 -28.98 -0.19 4.48
N HIS A 95 -30.16 -0.24 3.85
CA HIS A 95 -31.28 0.65 4.13
C HIS A 95 -32.58 -0.16 4.22
N GLY A 96 -32.93 -0.56 5.44
CA GLY A 96 -34.06 -1.46 5.68
C GLY A 96 -33.86 -2.81 4.97
N PRO A 97 -34.81 -3.28 4.14
CA PRO A 97 -34.67 -4.52 3.38
C PRO A 97 -33.79 -4.37 2.12
N VAL A 98 -33.31 -3.17 1.81
CA VAL A 98 -32.53 -2.89 0.59
C VAL A 98 -31.04 -2.85 0.91
N THR A 99 -30.24 -3.54 0.09
CA THR A 99 -28.78 -3.44 0.11
C THR A 99 -28.30 -2.76 -1.18
N TRP A 100 -27.55 -1.68 -1.02
CA TRP A 100 -26.93 -0.93 -2.11
C TRP A 100 -25.45 -1.28 -2.18
N TYR A 101 -24.97 -1.57 -3.38
CA TYR A 101 -23.56 -1.78 -3.68
C TYR A 101 -23.08 -0.59 -4.51
N ILE A 102 -22.14 0.19 -3.98
CA ILE A 102 -21.62 1.41 -4.59
C ILE A 102 -20.17 1.17 -4.95
N ASP A 103 -19.85 1.35 -6.23
CA ASP A 103 -18.48 1.32 -6.71
C ASP A 103 -18.25 2.39 -7.78
N GLY A 104 -17.10 3.08 -7.69
CA GLY A 104 -16.66 4.09 -8.64
C GLY A 104 -16.01 3.55 -9.92
N ALA A 105 -16.17 2.27 -10.26
CA ALA A 105 -15.69 1.69 -11.52
C ALA A 105 -16.37 2.35 -12.72
N HIS A 106 -15.55 2.91 -13.61
CA HIS A 106 -16.00 3.61 -14.82
C HIS A 106 -15.09 3.35 -16.02
N THR A 107 -14.15 2.43 -15.89
CA THR A 107 -13.23 1.99 -16.94
C THR A 107 -13.33 0.47 -17.08
N THR A 108 -13.02 -0.05 -18.26
CA THR A 108 -12.92 -1.51 -18.46
C THR A 108 -11.73 -2.08 -17.69
N SER A 109 -11.90 -3.29 -17.18
CA SER A 109 -10.81 -4.12 -16.61
C SER A 109 -9.95 -4.75 -17.69
#